data_AF-A0A2G2M8W1-F1
#
_entry.id   AF-A0A2G2M8W1-F1
#
_cell.length_a   1.000
_cell.length_b   1.000
_cell.length_c   1.000
_cell.angle_alpha   90.00
_cell.angle_beta   90.00
_cell.angle_gamma   90.00
#
_symmetry.space_group_name_H-M   'P 1'
#
loop_
_entity.id
_entity.type
_entity.pdbx_description
1 polymer ?
#
loop_
_entity_poly.entity_id
_entity_poly.type
_entity_poly.pdbx_seq_one_letter_code
_entity_poly.pdbx_strand_id
1 'polypeptide(L)'
;MYSERLKSHHASQVYLKNAFVDKQSQIGYVKTLLQTKASRPRAIYIHIPYCTNLCSFCNLNRTMINSSVEDYHKLIIKQIKAVASYPYIQSKEFDSIYFGGGTPTVLSAKQWEQILDAMHSLLPISKTAEISVETSITELTEDRLEILKKMGVNRLSIGVQTFVDRGRKLLKRRGSSSEVIAKIQKAIDMGFKNTNIDLIYNYSNQTMQELEFDLKTIKELDIAGLSYYSLILHEGSVLSKLIEDGKIENLPSISDERVMFGKVYDELLSNGFELLELTKIVRKNRDDYKYIQVKNRAGDCLALGNGAGGRLGNYLYYNGPMMSKVPKMLMPISPMGKVVTESYNVITKIIGQIQFGFISFNQLDDESNLKMHEHASSFIEELLHNRLVAKEGEKYRLTKEGVFWGNNICSDVTKLLVEFLDEEARR
;
A
#
# COMPACT_ATOMS: atom_id res chain seq x y z
N MET A 1 7.51 -26.60 -1.36
CA MET A 1 8.00 -25.58 -0.42
C MET A 1 6.96 -25.15 0.64
N TYR A 2 5.78 -24.65 0.27
CA TYR A 2 4.82 -24.05 1.23
C TYR A 2 3.46 -24.76 1.34
N SER A 3 2.88 -24.76 2.54
CA SER A 3 1.52 -25.26 2.83
C SER A 3 0.53 -24.19 3.28
N GLU A 4 1.01 -23.04 3.76
CA GLU A 4 0.21 -21.90 4.22
C GLU A 4 0.66 -20.60 3.55
N ARG A 5 -0.30 -19.77 3.12
CA ARG A 5 -0.01 -18.54 2.37
C ARG A 5 0.00 -17.30 3.26
N LEU A 6 1.07 -16.54 3.22
CA LEU A 6 1.12 -15.19 3.79
C LEU A 6 0.42 -14.19 2.85
N LYS A 7 -0.74 -13.68 3.25
CA LYS A 7 -1.59 -12.83 2.37
C LYS A 7 -1.25 -11.34 2.42
N SER A 8 -0.37 -10.89 3.32
CA SER A 8 -0.02 -9.47 3.45
C SER A 8 1.47 -9.23 3.65
N HIS A 9 1.96 -8.08 3.17
CA HIS A 9 3.32 -7.64 3.40
C HIS A 9 3.64 -7.47 4.90
N HIS A 10 2.66 -7.05 5.72
CA HIS A 10 2.84 -6.97 7.17
C HIS A 10 3.14 -8.34 7.80
N ALA A 11 2.47 -9.39 7.34
CA ALA A 11 2.73 -10.76 7.81
C ALA A 11 4.11 -11.28 7.36
N SER A 12 4.60 -10.84 6.20
CA SER A 12 5.93 -11.24 5.69
C SER A 12 7.12 -10.56 6.39
N GLN A 13 6.89 -9.52 7.20
CA GLN A 13 7.94 -8.68 7.77
C GLN A 13 8.20 -8.92 9.25
N VAL A 14 7.72 -10.03 9.81
CA VAL A 14 7.84 -10.34 11.25
C VAL A 14 9.30 -10.36 11.72
N TYR A 15 10.19 -10.98 10.95
CA TYR A 15 11.62 -11.07 11.29
C TYR A 15 12.34 -9.72 11.26
N LEU A 16 11.97 -8.82 10.35
CA LEU A 16 12.56 -7.49 10.27
C LEU A 16 11.99 -6.53 11.34
N LYS A 17 10.77 -6.77 11.84
CA LYS A 17 10.01 -5.80 12.65
C LYS A 17 10.79 -5.23 13.84
N ASN A 18 11.61 -6.03 14.51
CA ASN A 18 12.41 -5.58 15.66
C ASN A 18 13.92 -5.73 15.45
N ALA A 19 14.37 -6.22 14.29
CA ALA A 19 15.78 -6.32 13.95
C ALA A 19 16.37 -4.94 13.61
N PHE A 20 17.68 -4.79 13.83
CA PHE A 20 18.45 -3.60 13.41
C PHE A 20 17.88 -2.26 13.88
N VAL A 21 17.31 -2.25 15.09
CA VAL A 21 16.82 -1.04 15.76
C VAL A 21 17.96 -0.38 16.53
N ASP A 22 18.23 0.87 16.19
CA ASP A 22 19.22 1.69 16.87
C ASP A 22 18.69 2.13 18.25
N LYS A 23 19.56 2.11 19.26
CA LYS A 23 19.26 2.49 20.65
C LYS A 23 19.25 4.01 20.86
N GLN A 24 19.61 4.80 19.86
CA GLN A 24 19.60 6.26 19.97
C GLN A 24 18.22 6.85 20.26
N SER A 25 18.20 8.05 20.85
CA SER A 25 16.96 8.77 21.14
C SER A 25 16.19 9.08 19.85
N GLN A 26 14.92 8.66 19.77
CA GLN A 26 14.03 8.98 18.65
C GLN A 26 13.87 10.50 18.49
N ILE A 27 13.72 11.20 19.62
CA ILE A 27 13.58 12.66 19.65
C ILE A 27 14.86 13.34 19.14
N GLY A 28 16.02 12.88 19.64
CA GLY A 28 17.33 13.39 19.22
C GLY A 28 17.57 13.17 17.74
N TYR A 29 17.34 11.95 17.24
CA TYR A 29 17.51 11.60 15.84
C TYR A 29 16.66 12.49 14.93
N VAL A 30 15.36 12.63 15.20
CA VAL A 30 14.46 13.43 14.37
C VAL A 30 14.85 14.91 14.38
N LYS A 31 15.23 15.47 15.54
CA LYS A 31 15.70 16.87 15.60
C LYS A 31 16.91 17.10 14.72
N THR A 32 17.89 16.20 14.76
CA THR A 32 19.08 16.27 13.91
C THR A 32 18.71 16.08 12.45
N LEU A 33 17.96 15.03 12.12
CA LEU A 33 17.54 14.69 10.76
C LEU A 33 16.87 15.89 10.08
N LEU A 34 15.93 16.54 10.78
CA LEU A 34 15.17 17.66 10.21
C LEU A 34 16.04 18.87 9.82
N GLN A 35 17.25 18.99 10.36
CA GLN A 35 18.23 20.03 9.99
C GLN A 35 19.17 19.62 8.85
N THR A 36 19.05 18.39 8.34
CA THR A 36 19.88 17.89 7.22
C THR A 36 19.14 18.04 5.88
N LYS A 37 19.74 17.54 4.78
CA LYS A 37 19.10 17.50 3.45
C LYS A 37 18.60 16.10 3.13
N ALA A 38 17.43 16.00 2.52
CA ALA A 38 16.89 14.72 2.04
C ALA A 38 17.62 14.26 0.77
N SER A 39 17.94 12.97 0.67
CA SER A 39 18.61 12.37 -0.50
C SER A 39 17.77 11.32 -1.21
N ARG A 40 16.82 10.68 -0.51
CA ARG A 40 16.01 9.55 -1.00
C ARG A 40 14.80 10.01 -1.83
N PRO A 41 14.20 9.16 -2.69
CA PRO A 41 12.89 9.44 -3.29
C PRO A 41 11.85 9.73 -2.22
N ARG A 42 10.86 10.59 -2.52
CA ARG A 42 9.96 11.11 -1.48
C ARG A 42 8.50 11.07 -1.90
N ALA A 43 7.65 10.68 -0.95
CA ALA A 43 6.20 10.72 -1.06
C ALA A 43 5.58 11.33 0.20
N ILE A 44 4.35 11.82 0.06
CA ILE A 44 3.50 12.24 1.17
C ILE A 44 2.35 11.24 1.28
N TYR A 45 2.06 10.78 2.50
CA TYR A 45 0.87 9.99 2.80
C TYR A 45 -0.03 10.76 3.74
N ILE A 46 -1.30 10.92 3.37
CA ILE A 46 -2.30 11.55 4.23
C ILE A 46 -3.37 10.53 4.55
N HIS A 47 -3.48 10.19 5.83
CA HIS A 47 -4.46 9.24 6.31
C HIS A 47 -5.75 9.98 6.69
N ILE A 48 -6.88 9.62 6.07
CA ILE A 48 -8.22 10.12 6.40
C ILE A 48 -9.03 8.97 7.02
N PRO A 49 -9.15 8.89 8.35
CA PRO A 49 -9.68 7.70 9.04
C PRO A 49 -11.22 7.66 9.08
N TYR A 50 -11.93 8.27 8.11
CA TYR A 50 -13.39 8.37 8.15
C TYR A 50 -14.05 7.64 6.99
N CYS A 51 -15.15 6.95 7.26
CA CYS A 51 -15.97 6.25 6.26
C CYS A 51 -17.46 6.56 6.44
N THR A 52 -18.20 6.62 5.33
CA THR A 52 -19.69 6.64 5.33
C THR A 52 -20.30 5.26 5.60
N ASN A 53 -19.49 4.21 5.49
CA ASN A 53 -19.91 2.82 5.68
C ASN A 53 -18.74 1.94 6.12
N LEU A 54 -18.93 1.11 7.15
CA LEU A 54 -17.94 0.11 7.57
C LEU A 54 -18.13 -1.20 6.80
N CYS A 55 -17.15 -1.52 5.94
CA CYS A 55 -17.09 -2.81 5.26
C CYS A 55 -16.85 -3.95 6.25
N SER A 56 -17.41 -5.14 5.99
CA SER A 56 -17.36 -6.27 6.92
C SER A 56 -15.97 -6.89 7.09
N PHE A 57 -15.11 -6.77 6.07
CA PHE A 57 -13.78 -7.38 6.00
C PHE A 57 -12.61 -6.43 6.35
N CYS A 58 -12.83 -5.12 6.26
CA CYS A 58 -11.73 -4.17 6.21
C CYS A 58 -11.06 -4.01 7.60
N ASN A 59 -9.74 -3.91 7.62
CA ASN A 59 -8.88 -3.82 8.80
C ASN A 59 -8.17 -2.46 8.95
N LEU A 60 -8.43 -1.53 8.04
CA LEU A 60 -7.81 -0.21 8.08
C LEU A 60 -8.29 0.57 9.30
N ASN A 61 -7.39 1.40 9.86
CA ASN A 61 -7.71 2.30 10.97
C ASN A 61 -8.74 3.34 10.51
N ARG A 62 -10.02 3.10 10.81
CA ARG A 62 -11.11 3.94 10.33
C ARG A 62 -12.25 3.98 11.34
N THR A 63 -13.03 5.03 11.26
CA THR A 63 -14.24 5.26 12.05
C THR A 63 -15.37 5.74 11.17
N MET A 64 -16.60 5.60 11.64
CA MET A 64 -17.75 6.23 10.98
C MET A 64 -17.62 7.74 11.07
N ILE A 65 -18.09 8.43 10.02
CA ILE A 65 -18.19 9.90 10.04
C ILE A 65 -18.95 10.33 11.30
N ASN A 66 -18.39 11.35 11.95
CA ASN A 66 -18.94 12.03 13.12
C ASN A 66 -18.47 13.50 13.07
N SER A 67 -18.89 14.31 14.03
CA SER A 67 -18.55 15.75 14.08
C SER A 67 -17.04 16.04 14.03
N SER A 68 -16.18 15.10 14.43
CA SER A 68 -14.72 15.28 14.36
C SER A 68 -14.19 15.42 12.93
N VAL A 69 -14.94 14.98 11.91
CA VAL A 69 -14.54 15.15 10.51
C VAL A 69 -14.48 16.63 10.10
N GLU A 70 -15.30 17.48 10.71
CA GLU A 70 -15.47 18.88 10.33
C GLU A 70 -14.16 19.66 10.45
N ASP A 71 -13.38 19.37 11.50
CA ASP A 71 -12.12 20.05 11.78
C ASP A 71 -10.87 19.23 11.40
N TYR A 72 -11.03 18.02 10.86
CA TYR A 72 -9.89 17.14 10.60
C TYR A 72 -8.88 17.74 9.62
N HIS A 73 -9.35 18.43 8.58
CA HIS A 73 -8.49 19.17 7.64
C HIS A 73 -7.58 20.20 8.35
N LYS A 74 -8.06 20.88 9.40
CA LYS A 74 -7.26 21.84 10.19
C LYS A 74 -6.10 21.15 10.90
N LEU A 75 -6.29 19.92 11.37
CA LEU A 75 -5.22 19.11 11.96
C LEU A 75 -4.13 18.81 10.93
N ILE A 76 -4.52 18.37 9.72
CA ILE A 76 -3.57 18.10 8.63
C ILE A 76 -2.78 19.37 8.28
N ILE A 77 -3.47 20.51 8.10
CA ILE A 77 -2.84 21.80 7.80
C ILE A 77 -1.88 22.22 8.93
N LYS A 78 -2.25 22.01 10.20
CA LYS A 78 -1.38 22.27 11.34
C LYS A 78 -0.10 21.41 11.29
N GLN A 79 -0.22 20.14 10.94
CA GLN A 79 0.94 19.24 10.81
C GLN A 79 1.84 19.65 9.65
N ILE A 80 1.26 20.03 8.50
CA ILE A 80 2.02 20.57 7.35
C ILE A 80 2.82 21.79 7.79
N LYS A 81 2.17 22.78 8.42
CA LYS A 81 2.83 23.98 8.93
C LYS A 81 3.95 23.68 9.93
N ALA A 82 3.77 22.66 10.76
CA ALA A 82 4.76 22.27 11.77
C ALA A 82 6.04 21.70 11.14
N VAL A 83 5.96 21.05 9.98
CA VAL A 83 7.14 20.45 9.31
C VAL A 83 7.72 21.32 8.20
N ALA A 84 6.93 22.24 7.64
CA ALA A 84 7.26 22.94 6.40
C ALA A 84 8.57 23.73 6.44
N SER A 85 8.94 24.34 7.56
CA SER A 85 10.14 25.19 7.63
C SER A 85 11.47 24.43 7.75
N TYR A 86 11.45 23.10 7.95
CA TYR A 86 12.67 22.35 8.19
C TYR A 86 13.48 22.09 6.91
N PRO A 87 14.82 22.24 6.94
CA PRO A 87 15.70 21.97 5.80
C PRO A 87 15.48 20.60 5.15
N TYR A 88 15.25 19.56 5.95
CA TYR A 88 15.01 18.21 5.45
C TYR A 88 13.75 18.12 4.60
N ILE A 89 12.72 18.89 4.94
CA ILE A 89 11.46 18.94 4.20
C ILE A 89 11.65 19.75 2.91
N GLN A 90 12.35 20.88 2.97
CA GLN A 90 12.50 21.81 1.83
C GLN A 90 13.56 21.42 0.79
N SER A 91 14.54 20.59 1.16
CA SER A 91 15.73 20.35 0.34
C SER A 91 15.53 19.46 -0.90
N LYS A 92 14.37 18.83 -1.06
CA LYS A 92 14.06 17.94 -2.20
C LYS A 92 12.55 17.82 -2.41
N GLU A 93 12.11 17.76 -3.67
CA GLU A 93 10.69 17.64 -4.01
C GLU A 93 10.07 16.30 -3.59
N PHE A 94 8.75 16.30 -3.39
CA PHE A 94 7.90 15.12 -3.27
C PHE A 94 7.30 14.78 -4.64
N ASP A 95 7.49 13.53 -5.09
CA ASP A 95 7.06 13.05 -6.41
C ASP A 95 5.66 12.41 -6.38
N SER A 96 5.13 12.18 -5.18
CA SER A 96 3.83 11.54 -5.00
C SER A 96 3.14 12.01 -3.73
N ILE A 97 1.83 12.18 -3.81
CA ILE A 97 0.92 12.40 -2.70
C ILE A 97 -0.14 11.31 -2.76
N TYR A 98 -0.31 10.59 -1.66
CA TYR A 98 -1.29 9.52 -1.56
C TYR A 98 -2.26 9.80 -0.41
N PHE A 99 -3.53 9.98 -0.73
CA PHE A 99 -4.61 10.07 0.25
C PHE A 99 -5.28 8.71 0.38
N GLY A 100 -5.26 8.15 1.60
CA GLY A 100 -5.88 6.85 1.88
C GLY A 100 -6.42 6.71 3.29
N GLY A 101 -6.69 5.47 3.70
CA GLY A 101 -7.08 5.13 5.06
C GLY A 101 -8.52 4.63 5.16
N GLY A 102 -9.44 5.51 5.52
CA GLY A 102 -10.88 5.25 5.41
C GLY A 102 -11.36 5.53 3.99
N THR A 103 -12.01 6.68 3.81
CA THR A 103 -12.47 7.14 2.50
C THR A 103 -12.16 8.63 2.37
N PRO A 104 -10.99 9.02 1.83
CA PRO A 104 -10.59 10.43 1.69
C PRO A 104 -11.64 11.35 1.06
N THR A 105 -12.44 10.83 0.12
CA THR A 105 -13.51 11.57 -0.57
C THR A 105 -14.71 11.92 0.30
N VAL A 106 -14.70 11.58 1.60
CA VAL A 106 -15.71 12.06 2.57
C VAL A 106 -15.49 13.52 2.99
N LEU A 107 -14.27 14.04 2.81
CA LEU A 107 -14.00 15.45 3.04
C LEU A 107 -14.75 16.29 2.01
N SER A 108 -15.29 17.42 2.45
CA SER A 108 -15.97 18.38 1.58
C SER A 108 -14.98 19.08 0.64
N ALA A 109 -15.51 19.68 -0.44
CA ALA A 109 -14.72 20.44 -1.41
C ALA A 109 -13.81 21.49 -0.76
N LYS A 110 -14.38 22.26 0.17
CA LYS A 110 -13.68 23.33 0.89
C LYS A 110 -12.55 22.78 1.77
N GLN A 111 -12.75 21.62 2.39
CA GLN A 111 -11.71 20.99 3.20
C GLN A 111 -10.55 20.49 2.34
N TRP A 112 -10.85 19.92 1.17
CA TRP A 112 -9.84 19.52 0.18
C TRP A 112 -9.02 20.71 -0.33
N GLU A 113 -9.71 21.78 -0.75
CA GLU A 113 -9.09 23.02 -1.23
C GLU A 113 -8.09 23.55 -0.21
N GLN A 114 -8.48 23.66 1.06
CA GLN A 114 -7.60 24.15 2.12
C GLN A 114 -6.39 23.24 2.41
N ILE A 115 -6.54 21.91 2.31
CA ILE A 115 -5.41 20.99 2.49
C ILE A 115 -4.42 21.17 1.35
N LEU A 116 -4.89 21.14 0.11
CA LEU A 116 -4.03 21.19 -1.07
C LEU A 116 -3.37 22.56 -1.22
N ASP A 117 -4.08 23.65 -0.94
CA ASP A 117 -3.51 25.00 -0.90
C ASP A 117 -2.35 25.06 0.10
N ALA A 118 -2.55 24.50 1.31
CA ALA A 118 -1.48 24.45 2.31
C ALA A 118 -0.31 23.57 1.85
N MET A 119 -0.56 22.44 1.20
CA MET A 119 0.47 21.57 0.66
C MET A 119 1.29 22.27 -0.42
N HIS A 120 0.64 22.80 -1.46
CA HIS A 120 1.32 23.47 -2.58
C HIS A 120 2.03 24.75 -2.16
N SER A 121 1.52 25.47 -1.15
CA SER A 121 2.14 26.70 -0.67
C SER A 121 3.34 26.47 0.26
N LEU A 122 3.40 25.32 0.95
CA LEU A 122 4.35 25.12 2.05
C LEU A 122 5.34 23.97 1.82
N LEU A 123 5.04 23.04 0.90
CA LEU A 123 5.87 21.86 0.65
C LEU A 123 6.43 21.89 -0.79
N PRO A 124 7.68 21.43 -1.00
CA PRO A 124 8.23 21.31 -2.35
C PRO A 124 7.59 20.10 -3.04
N ILE A 125 6.48 20.31 -3.76
CA ILE A 125 5.80 19.25 -4.50
C ILE A 125 6.18 19.37 -5.98
N SER A 126 6.60 18.26 -6.58
CA SER A 126 6.94 18.25 -8.00
C SER A 126 5.73 18.66 -8.85
N LYS A 127 5.97 19.44 -9.90
CA LYS A 127 4.92 19.79 -10.89
C LYS A 127 4.33 18.56 -11.60
N THR A 128 5.05 17.43 -11.57
CA THR A 128 4.64 16.16 -12.17
C THR A 128 4.30 15.10 -11.11
N ALA A 129 4.00 15.56 -9.89
CA ALA A 129 3.67 14.67 -8.79
C ALA A 129 2.41 13.84 -9.13
N GLU A 130 2.47 12.55 -8.79
CA GLU A 130 1.27 11.71 -8.81
C GLU A 130 0.44 12.03 -7.57
N ILE A 131 -0.78 12.54 -7.76
CA ILE A 131 -1.74 12.81 -6.69
C ILE A 131 -2.81 11.72 -6.76
N SER A 132 -2.66 10.74 -5.86
CA SER A 132 -3.51 9.56 -5.72
C SER A 132 -4.57 9.74 -4.64
N VAL A 133 -5.82 9.39 -4.95
CA VAL A 133 -6.91 9.38 -3.96
C VAL A 133 -7.61 8.02 -3.94
N GLU A 134 -7.67 7.41 -2.76
CA GLU A 134 -8.58 6.29 -2.49
C GLU A 134 -10.03 6.78 -2.38
N THR A 135 -10.95 6.03 -2.97
CA THR A 135 -12.38 6.34 -2.92
C THR A 135 -13.21 5.06 -2.94
N SER A 136 -14.53 5.21 -2.83
CA SER A 136 -15.49 4.11 -2.91
C SER A 136 -16.60 4.48 -3.88
N ILE A 137 -17.26 3.47 -4.45
CA ILE A 137 -18.37 3.68 -5.40
C ILE A 137 -19.49 4.59 -4.86
N THR A 138 -19.80 4.48 -3.56
CA THR A 138 -20.81 5.34 -2.92
C THR A 138 -20.45 6.81 -2.99
N GLU A 139 -19.15 7.10 -2.89
CA GLU A 139 -18.60 8.44 -2.79
C GLU A 139 -18.20 9.04 -4.16
N LEU A 140 -18.33 8.27 -5.24
CA LEU A 140 -17.93 8.64 -6.59
C LEU A 140 -19.06 9.38 -7.33
N THR A 141 -19.39 10.58 -6.87
CA THR A 141 -20.37 11.47 -7.52
C THR A 141 -19.68 12.40 -8.52
N GLU A 142 -20.44 12.95 -9.46
CA GLU A 142 -19.95 13.89 -10.47
C GLU A 142 -19.29 15.12 -9.85
N ASP A 143 -20.00 15.82 -8.95
CA ASP A 143 -19.46 16.99 -8.24
C ASP A 143 -18.11 16.69 -7.58
N ARG A 144 -17.96 15.49 -7.00
CA ARG A 144 -16.71 15.08 -6.35
C ARG A 144 -15.61 14.79 -7.35
N LEU A 145 -15.91 14.15 -8.46
CA LEU A 145 -14.96 13.93 -9.54
C LEU A 145 -14.48 15.28 -10.11
N GLU A 146 -15.36 16.26 -10.29
CA GLU A 146 -15.00 17.62 -10.72
C GLU A 146 -14.09 18.31 -9.72
N ILE A 147 -14.42 18.22 -8.42
CA ILE A 147 -13.57 18.77 -7.35
C ILE A 147 -12.19 18.11 -7.39
N LEU A 148 -12.10 16.78 -7.39
CA LEU A 148 -10.82 16.06 -7.42
C LEU A 148 -9.98 16.47 -8.63
N LYS A 149 -10.61 16.64 -9.81
CA LYS A 149 -9.93 17.09 -11.03
C LYS A 149 -9.44 18.53 -10.91
N LYS A 150 -10.27 19.46 -10.42
CA LYS A 150 -9.87 20.87 -10.14
C LYS A 150 -8.68 20.91 -9.19
N MET A 151 -8.64 19.97 -8.25
CA MET A 151 -7.62 19.82 -7.23
C MET A 151 -6.35 19.08 -7.70
N GLY A 152 -6.23 18.78 -8.99
CA GLY A 152 -5.02 18.18 -9.57
C GLY A 152 -4.85 16.68 -9.31
N VAL A 153 -5.88 16.00 -8.78
CA VAL A 153 -5.88 14.54 -8.63
C VAL A 153 -5.77 13.92 -10.02
N ASN A 154 -4.75 13.10 -10.22
CA ASN A 154 -4.46 12.48 -11.50
C ASN A 154 -4.45 10.95 -11.44
N ARG A 155 -4.71 10.38 -10.25
CA ARG A 155 -4.85 8.94 -10.05
C ARG A 155 -5.95 8.60 -9.04
N LEU A 156 -6.84 7.68 -9.40
CA LEU A 156 -7.88 7.15 -8.50
C LEU A 156 -7.60 5.71 -8.12
N SER A 157 -7.89 5.34 -6.87
CA SER A 157 -8.01 3.95 -6.45
C SER A 157 -9.42 3.71 -5.92
N ILE A 158 -10.22 2.95 -6.66
CA ILE A 158 -11.64 2.77 -6.38
C ILE A 158 -11.87 1.40 -5.75
N GLY A 159 -12.34 1.38 -4.50
CA GLY A 159 -12.75 0.15 -3.86
C GLY A 159 -14.02 -0.42 -4.51
N VAL A 160 -13.90 -1.45 -5.34
CA VAL A 160 -15.03 -2.18 -5.95
C VAL A 160 -15.33 -3.47 -5.20
N GLN A 161 -14.26 -4.24 -4.95
CA GLN A 161 -14.14 -5.56 -4.33
C GLN A 161 -14.75 -6.69 -5.15
N THR A 162 -15.95 -6.51 -5.70
CA THR A 162 -16.58 -7.42 -6.67
C THR A 162 -17.76 -6.69 -7.33
N PHE A 163 -18.07 -7.04 -8.57
CA PHE A 163 -19.24 -6.60 -9.32
C PHE A 163 -20.44 -7.52 -9.10
N VAL A 164 -20.28 -8.66 -8.44
CA VAL A 164 -21.37 -9.61 -8.17
C VAL A 164 -22.17 -9.20 -6.93
N ASP A 165 -23.46 -8.91 -7.08
CA ASP A 165 -24.32 -8.37 -6.02
C ASP A 165 -24.35 -9.21 -4.73
N ARG A 166 -24.29 -10.54 -4.83
CA ARG A 166 -24.18 -11.44 -3.66
C ARG A 166 -22.92 -11.16 -2.86
N GLY A 167 -21.76 -11.14 -3.52
CA GLY A 167 -20.47 -10.83 -2.92
C GLY A 167 -20.43 -9.41 -2.35
N ARG A 168 -21.02 -8.44 -3.07
CA ARG A 168 -21.17 -7.06 -2.59
C ARG A 168 -21.93 -6.99 -1.27
N LYS A 169 -23.07 -7.70 -1.16
CA LYS A 169 -23.87 -7.78 0.07
C LYS A 169 -23.07 -8.39 1.23
N LEU A 170 -22.36 -9.49 0.99
CA LEU A 170 -21.48 -10.15 1.98
C LEU A 170 -20.40 -9.19 2.52
N LEU A 171 -19.78 -8.43 1.61
CA LEU A 171 -18.71 -7.48 1.92
C LEU A 171 -19.23 -6.12 2.42
N LYS A 172 -20.56 -5.98 2.60
CA LYS A 172 -21.26 -4.73 2.96
C LYS A 172 -20.93 -3.56 2.02
N ARG A 173 -20.81 -3.82 0.72
CA ARG A 173 -20.67 -2.81 -0.34
C ARG A 173 -22.06 -2.32 -0.78
N ARG A 174 -22.19 -1.03 -1.08
CA ARG A 174 -23.46 -0.40 -1.53
C ARG A 174 -23.50 -0.25 -3.05
N GLY A 175 -24.70 -0.22 -3.62
CA GLY A 175 -24.95 -0.09 -5.05
C GLY A 175 -24.90 -1.42 -5.80
N SER A 176 -25.70 -1.53 -6.86
CA SER A 176 -25.79 -2.71 -7.72
C SER A 176 -24.60 -2.83 -8.67
N SER A 177 -24.42 -4.00 -9.27
CA SER A 177 -23.43 -4.25 -10.33
C SER A 177 -23.44 -3.18 -11.43
N SER A 178 -24.62 -2.89 -11.99
CA SER A 178 -24.77 -1.91 -13.08
C SER A 178 -24.45 -0.48 -12.65
N GLU A 179 -24.84 -0.07 -11.44
CA GLU A 179 -24.51 1.26 -10.90
C GLU A 179 -23.00 1.43 -10.72
N VAL A 180 -22.33 0.39 -10.23
CA VAL A 180 -20.88 0.37 -10.02
C VAL A 180 -20.14 0.55 -11.34
N ILE A 181 -20.49 -0.23 -12.36
CA ILE A 181 -19.88 -0.17 -13.69
C ILE A 181 -20.07 1.22 -14.29
N ALA A 182 -21.30 1.75 -14.26
CA ALA A 182 -21.61 3.08 -14.80
C ALA A 182 -20.81 4.20 -14.11
N LYS A 183 -20.63 4.13 -12.78
CA LYS A 183 -19.86 5.12 -12.02
C LYS A 183 -18.36 5.08 -12.35
N ILE A 184 -17.79 3.89 -12.52
CA ILE A 184 -16.38 3.75 -12.92
C ILE A 184 -16.19 4.30 -14.33
N GLN A 185 -17.08 3.93 -15.27
CA GLN A 185 -17.02 4.43 -16.64
C GLN A 185 -17.12 5.97 -16.67
N LYS A 186 -18.05 6.54 -15.90
CA LYS A 186 -18.17 8.01 -15.77
C LYS A 186 -16.89 8.67 -15.29
N ALA A 187 -16.20 8.11 -14.28
CA ALA A 187 -14.92 8.66 -13.83
C ALA A 187 -13.85 8.64 -14.94
N ILE A 188 -13.78 7.55 -15.70
CA ILE A 188 -12.86 7.41 -16.85
C ILE A 188 -13.20 8.42 -17.96
N ASP A 189 -14.49 8.63 -18.23
CA ASP A 189 -14.98 9.57 -19.25
C ASP A 189 -14.73 11.03 -18.85
N MET A 190 -14.80 11.34 -17.55
CA MET A 190 -14.42 12.64 -16.99
C MET A 190 -12.90 12.91 -17.03
N GLY A 191 -12.11 11.93 -17.44
CA GLY A 191 -10.67 12.08 -17.71
C GLY A 191 -9.74 11.44 -16.68
N PHE A 192 -10.24 10.70 -15.70
CA PHE A 192 -9.39 9.92 -14.79
C PHE A 192 -8.86 8.66 -15.48
N LYS A 193 -7.98 8.84 -16.47
CA LYS A 193 -7.42 7.74 -17.28
C LYS A 193 -6.49 6.83 -16.47
N ASN A 194 -5.86 7.33 -15.41
CA ASN A 194 -5.16 6.52 -14.41
C ASN A 194 -6.14 6.14 -13.28
N THR A 195 -7.07 5.23 -13.59
CA THR A 195 -8.00 4.66 -12.61
C THR A 195 -7.58 3.24 -12.27
N ASN A 196 -7.33 3.00 -10.99
CA ASN A 196 -7.20 1.68 -10.41
C ASN A 196 -8.54 1.25 -9.76
N ILE A 197 -8.82 -0.05 -9.77
CA ILE A 197 -9.86 -0.63 -8.93
C ILE A 197 -9.26 -1.69 -7.99
N ASP A 198 -9.88 -1.89 -6.84
CA ASP A 198 -9.50 -2.95 -5.90
C ASP A 198 -10.50 -4.11 -5.98
N LEU A 199 -10.02 -5.33 -6.22
CA LEU A 199 -10.79 -6.58 -6.29
C LEU A 199 -10.43 -7.47 -5.09
N ILE A 200 -11.45 -8.10 -4.50
CA ILE A 200 -11.30 -9.15 -3.49
C ILE A 200 -11.84 -10.44 -4.07
N TYR A 201 -10.98 -11.45 -4.18
CA TYR A 201 -11.38 -12.82 -4.53
C TYR A 201 -11.26 -13.74 -3.31
N ASN A 202 -11.65 -15.00 -3.47
CA ASN A 202 -11.58 -16.03 -2.45
C ASN A 202 -12.41 -15.72 -1.19
N TYR A 203 -13.62 -15.16 -1.37
CA TYR A 203 -14.58 -14.98 -0.28
C TYR A 203 -15.59 -16.14 -0.18
N SER A 204 -16.31 -16.23 0.95
CA SER A 204 -17.23 -17.34 1.23
C SER A 204 -18.23 -17.61 0.09
N ASN A 205 -18.29 -18.88 -0.31
CA ASN A 205 -19.12 -19.39 -1.40
C ASN A 205 -18.90 -18.69 -2.75
N GLN A 206 -17.77 -18.01 -2.99
CA GLN A 206 -17.46 -17.45 -4.31
C GLN A 206 -17.28 -18.57 -5.33
N THR A 207 -18.01 -18.49 -6.46
CA THR A 207 -17.85 -19.45 -7.55
C THR A 207 -16.84 -18.96 -8.58
N MET A 208 -16.30 -19.87 -9.38
CA MET A 208 -15.42 -19.48 -10.50
C MET A 208 -16.16 -18.62 -11.51
N GLN A 209 -17.45 -18.87 -11.76
CA GLN A 209 -18.27 -18.08 -12.68
C GLN A 209 -18.46 -16.64 -12.20
N GLU A 210 -18.60 -16.42 -10.88
CA GLU A 210 -18.65 -15.08 -10.30
C GLU A 210 -17.32 -14.32 -10.51
N LEU A 211 -16.18 -15.00 -10.31
CA LEU A 211 -14.87 -14.42 -10.58
C LEU A 211 -14.67 -14.11 -12.07
N GLU A 212 -15.11 -15.01 -12.96
CA GLU A 212 -15.07 -14.79 -14.42
C GLU A 212 -15.92 -13.60 -14.86
N PHE A 213 -17.09 -13.40 -14.22
CA PHE A 213 -17.91 -12.21 -14.45
C PHE A 213 -17.19 -10.93 -14.02
N ASP A 214 -16.55 -10.92 -12.86
CA ASP A 214 -15.73 -9.80 -12.40
C ASP A 214 -14.61 -9.51 -13.42
N LEU A 215 -13.84 -10.53 -13.83
CA LEU A 215 -12.73 -10.38 -14.78
C LEU A 215 -13.20 -9.92 -16.16
N LYS A 216 -14.34 -10.41 -16.66
CA LYS A 216 -14.93 -9.94 -17.91
C LYS A 216 -15.25 -8.44 -17.83
N THR A 217 -15.92 -8.02 -16.76
CA THR A 217 -16.26 -6.61 -16.53
C THR A 217 -15.01 -5.73 -16.47
N ILE A 218 -13.96 -6.19 -15.79
CA ILE A 218 -12.69 -5.48 -15.68
C ILE A 218 -12.03 -5.24 -17.03
N LYS A 219 -12.04 -6.24 -17.92
CA LYS A 219 -11.46 -6.12 -19.27
C LYS A 219 -12.24 -5.17 -20.17
N GLU A 220 -13.56 -5.09 -19.98
CA GLU A 220 -14.44 -4.17 -20.71
C GLU A 220 -14.28 -2.72 -20.25
N LEU A 221 -13.81 -2.50 -19.02
CA LEU A 221 -13.48 -1.18 -18.49
C LEU A 221 -12.06 -0.75 -18.92
N ASP A 222 -11.92 0.50 -19.36
CA ASP A 222 -10.62 1.08 -19.73
C ASP A 222 -9.80 1.57 -18.51
N ILE A 223 -9.65 0.71 -17.50
CA ILE A 223 -8.88 1.01 -16.29
C ILE A 223 -7.37 0.92 -16.54
N ALA A 224 -6.60 1.65 -15.74
CA ALA A 224 -5.14 1.63 -15.78
C ALA A 224 -4.52 0.56 -14.88
N GLY A 225 -5.20 0.17 -13.80
CA GLY A 225 -4.66 -0.81 -12.85
C GLY A 225 -5.72 -1.60 -12.11
N LEU A 226 -5.32 -2.76 -11.61
CA LEU A 226 -6.08 -3.59 -10.71
C LEU A 226 -5.21 -3.95 -9.52
N SER A 227 -5.65 -3.58 -8.32
CA SER A 227 -5.18 -4.23 -7.09
C SER A 227 -6.07 -5.44 -6.83
N TYR A 228 -5.49 -6.61 -6.56
CA TYR A 228 -6.24 -7.85 -6.36
C TYR A 228 -5.75 -8.56 -5.10
N TYR A 229 -6.70 -8.83 -4.20
CA TYR A 229 -6.42 -9.40 -2.89
C TYR A 229 -7.26 -10.65 -2.68
N SER A 230 -6.64 -11.71 -2.19
CA SER A 230 -7.40 -12.79 -1.55
C SER A 230 -8.02 -12.24 -0.28
N LEU A 231 -9.27 -12.57 0.02
CA LEU A 231 -9.92 -12.15 1.25
C LEU A 231 -9.06 -12.54 2.46
N ILE A 232 -8.67 -11.53 3.24
CA ILE A 232 -7.97 -11.69 4.50
C ILE A 232 -9.00 -11.53 5.62
N LEU A 233 -9.13 -12.56 6.46
CA LEU A 233 -9.95 -12.49 7.64
C LEU A 233 -9.12 -11.91 8.78
N HIS A 234 -9.52 -10.73 9.23
CA HIS A 234 -8.90 -10.08 10.37
C HIS A 234 -9.70 -10.39 11.62
N GLU A 235 -9.00 -10.77 12.68
CA GLU A 235 -9.57 -10.98 14.01
C GLU A 235 -10.35 -9.73 14.45
N GLY A 236 -11.55 -9.94 15.00
CA GLY A 236 -12.44 -8.88 15.43
C GLY A 236 -13.20 -8.15 14.32
N SER A 237 -12.96 -8.46 13.04
CA SER A 237 -13.78 -7.94 11.94
C SER A 237 -15.22 -8.43 12.03
N VAL A 238 -16.16 -7.72 11.39
CA VAL A 238 -17.56 -8.18 11.35
C VAL A 238 -17.64 -9.53 10.66
N LEU A 239 -16.83 -9.74 9.62
CA LEU A 239 -16.82 -10.98 8.87
C LEU A 239 -16.27 -12.16 9.70
N SER A 240 -15.18 -11.96 10.46
CA SER A 240 -14.66 -13.03 11.34
C SER A 240 -15.67 -13.45 12.38
N LYS A 241 -16.35 -12.49 13.03
CA LYS A 241 -17.41 -12.78 14.01
C LYS A 241 -18.59 -13.56 13.41
N LEU A 242 -18.99 -13.22 12.19
CA LEU A 242 -20.06 -13.95 11.50
C LEU A 242 -19.67 -15.40 11.17
N ILE A 243 -18.39 -15.66 10.92
CA ILE A 243 -17.86 -17.01 10.70
C ILE A 243 -17.82 -17.77 12.04
N GLU A 244 -17.32 -17.14 13.10
CA GLU A 244 -17.29 -17.70 14.47
C GLU A 244 -18.69 -18.08 14.96
N ASP A 245 -19.70 -17.25 14.64
CA ASP A 245 -21.11 -17.48 14.95
C ASP A 245 -21.79 -18.58 14.09
N GLY A 246 -21.07 -19.19 13.13
CA GLY A 246 -21.62 -20.17 12.19
C GLY A 246 -22.62 -19.58 11.17
N LYS A 247 -22.67 -18.26 11.00
CA LYS A 247 -23.57 -17.58 10.05
C LYS A 247 -23.00 -17.52 8.63
N ILE A 248 -21.70 -17.74 8.49
CA ILE A 248 -20.99 -17.81 7.21
C ILE A 248 -20.20 -19.11 7.19
N GLU A 249 -20.59 -19.99 6.29
CA GLU A 249 -19.96 -21.29 6.07
C GLU A 249 -19.08 -21.26 4.81
N ASN A 250 -18.33 -22.35 4.58
CA ASN A 250 -17.52 -22.57 3.37
C ASN A 250 -16.50 -21.46 3.10
N LEU A 251 -15.50 -21.37 3.95
CA LEU A 251 -14.30 -20.60 3.63
C LEU A 251 -13.48 -21.34 2.58
N PRO A 252 -13.05 -20.67 1.49
CA PRO A 252 -12.27 -21.34 0.46
C PRO A 252 -10.95 -21.87 1.01
N SER A 253 -10.56 -23.06 0.54
CA SER A 253 -9.26 -23.65 0.85
C SER A 253 -8.13 -22.90 0.16
N ILE A 254 -6.88 -23.17 0.56
CA ILE A 254 -5.71 -22.66 -0.15
C ILE A 254 -5.63 -23.17 -1.60
N SER A 255 -6.19 -24.36 -1.87
CA SER A 255 -6.27 -24.90 -3.22
C SER A 255 -7.22 -24.06 -4.08
N ASP A 256 -8.39 -23.71 -3.57
CA ASP A 256 -9.34 -22.83 -4.26
C ASP A 256 -8.73 -21.45 -4.51
N GLU A 257 -8.06 -20.90 -3.49
CA GLU A 257 -7.37 -19.62 -3.58
C GLU A 257 -6.31 -19.60 -4.67
N ARG A 258 -5.52 -20.67 -4.78
CA ARG A 258 -4.48 -20.82 -5.81
C ARG A 258 -5.06 -20.88 -7.21
N VAL A 259 -6.15 -21.63 -7.39
CA VAL A 259 -6.85 -21.72 -8.68
C VAL A 259 -7.43 -20.35 -9.07
N MET A 260 -8.13 -19.67 -8.16
CA MET A 260 -8.69 -18.33 -8.40
C MET A 260 -7.61 -17.28 -8.67
N PHE A 261 -6.51 -17.29 -7.91
CA PHE A 261 -5.36 -16.43 -8.17
C PHE A 261 -4.80 -16.67 -9.57
N GLY A 262 -4.60 -17.93 -9.96
CA GLY A 262 -4.08 -18.30 -11.26
C GLY A 262 -4.96 -17.75 -12.39
N LYS A 263 -6.28 -17.87 -12.24
CA LYS A 263 -7.27 -17.31 -13.17
C LYS A 263 -7.17 -15.79 -13.30
N VAL A 264 -7.13 -15.05 -12.18
CA VAL A 264 -6.95 -13.57 -12.20
C VAL A 264 -5.65 -13.20 -12.90
N TYR A 265 -4.55 -13.87 -12.54
CA TYR A 265 -3.22 -13.58 -13.06
C TYR A 265 -3.15 -13.83 -14.58
N ASP A 266 -3.51 -15.03 -15.04
CA ASP A 266 -3.38 -15.41 -16.45
C ASP A 266 -4.30 -14.56 -17.35
N GLU A 267 -5.53 -14.31 -16.91
CA GLU A 267 -6.53 -13.61 -17.73
C GLU A 267 -6.21 -12.12 -17.91
N LEU A 268 -5.59 -11.49 -16.92
CA LEU A 268 -5.26 -10.07 -17.01
C LEU A 268 -3.91 -9.83 -17.69
N LEU A 269 -2.92 -10.69 -17.46
CA LEU A 269 -1.65 -10.62 -18.21
C LEU A 269 -1.88 -10.84 -19.71
N SER A 270 -2.76 -11.77 -20.09
CA SER A 270 -3.15 -11.96 -21.49
C SER A 270 -3.98 -10.81 -22.08
N ASN A 271 -4.47 -9.88 -21.26
CA ASN A 271 -5.18 -8.67 -21.69
C ASN A 271 -4.30 -7.40 -21.68
N GLY A 272 -2.97 -7.55 -21.68
CA GLY A 272 -2.04 -6.42 -21.76
C GLY A 272 -1.80 -5.69 -20.44
N PHE A 273 -2.12 -6.33 -19.31
CA PHE A 273 -1.62 -5.90 -18.01
C PHE A 273 -0.24 -6.53 -17.74
N GLU A 274 0.57 -5.87 -16.93
CA GLU A 274 1.84 -6.34 -16.41
C GLU A 274 1.84 -6.29 -14.89
N LEU A 275 2.59 -7.18 -14.26
CA LEU A 275 2.78 -7.18 -12.81
C LEU A 275 3.59 -5.95 -12.41
N LEU A 276 2.98 -5.07 -11.59
CA LEU A 276 3.68 -3.95 -10.95
C LEU A 276 4.18 -4.37 -9.57
N GLU A 277 3.31 -4.98 -8.77
CA GLU A 277 3.67 -5.61 -7.50
C GLU A 277 2.85 -6.88 -7.24
N LEU A 278 3.19 -7.67 -6.23
CA LEU A 278 2.54 -8.96 -5.91
C LEU A 278 1.01 -8.91 -5.86
N THR A 279 0.44 -7.76 -5.48
CA THR A 279 -1.00 -7.54 -5.37
C THR A 279 -1.54 -6.54 -6.38
N LYS A 280 -0.76 -6.14 -7.38
CA LYS A 280 -1.16 -5.14 -8.36
C LYS A 280 -0.59 -5.39 -9.74
N ILE A 281 -1.48 -5.31 -10.71
CA ILE A 281 -1.15 -5.33 -12.13
C ILE A 281 -1.64 -4.03 -12.76
N VAL A 282 -0.93 -3.57 -13.79
CA VAL A 282 -1.20 -2.30 -14.46
C VAL A 282 -1.13 -2.45 -15.96
N ARG A 283 -1.83 -1.61 -16.70
CA ARG A 283 -1.55 -1.44 -18.12
C ARG A 283 -0.25 -0.66 -18.25
N LYS A 284 0.65 -1.15 -19.09
CA LYS A 284 1.96 -0.56 -19.33
C LYS A 284 1.84 0.94 -19.65
N ASN A 285 2.69 1.76 -19.03
CA ASN A 285 2.74 3.22 -19.18
C ASN A 285 1.45 3.98 -18.77
N ARG A 286 0.54 3.38 -17.99
CA ARG A 286 -0.69 4.06 -17.54
C ARG A 286 -0.79 4.29 -16.03
N ASP A 287 -0.22 3.41 -15.22
CA ASP A 287 -0.16 3.58 -13.77
C ASP A 287 1.24 3.24 -13.24
N ASP A 288 2.00 4.28 -12.86
CA ASP A 288 3.31 4.12 -12.22
C ASP A 288 3.20 3.77 -10.74
N TYR A 289 2.08 4.13 -10.10
CA TYR A 289 1.85 4.02 -8.66
C TYR A 289 3.04 4.54 -7.83
N LYS A 290 3.46 5.79 -8.07
CA LYS A 290 4.71 6.36 -7.52
C LYS A 290 4.84 6.23 -5.99
N TYR A 291 3.72 6.28 -5.26
CA TYR A 291 3.71 6.07 -3.81
C TYR A 291 4.31 4.71 -3.40
N ILE A 292 3.90 3.62 -4.04
CA ILE A 292 4.41 2.28 -3.69
C ILE A 292 5.87 2.12 -4.11
N GLN A 293 6.24 2.77 -5.22
CA GLN A 293 7.62 2.84 -5.69
C GLN A 293 8.56 3.46 -4.67
N VAL A 294 8.16 4.55 -4.01
CA VAL A 294 8.93 5.18 -2.94
C VAL A 294 9.00 4.25 -1.71
N LYS A 295 7.86 3.71 -1.27
CA LYS A 295 7.77 2.85 -0.08
C LYS A 295 8.67 1.61 -0.19
N ASN A 296 8.55 0.87 -1.29
CA ASN A 296 9.28 -0.39 -1.49
C ASN A 296 10.77 -0.16 -1.80
N ARG A 297 11.22 1.07 -2.10
CA ARG A 297 12.65 1.40 -2.25
C ARG A 297 13.26 2.05 -1.01
N ALA A 298 12.64 1.84 0.15
CA ALA A 298 13.11 2.41 1.43
C ALA A 298 13.21 3.95 1.40
N GLY A 299 12.38 4.60 0.57
CA GLY A 299 12.33 6.05 0.41
C GLY A 299 11.64 6.76 1.58
N ASP A 300 11.60 8.08 1.50
CA ASP A 300 10.96 8.91 2.51
C ASP A 300 9.46 9.03 2.25
N CYS A 301 8.66 8.69 3.24
CA CYS A 301 7.23 8.91 3.28
C CYS A 301 6.89 9.85 4.45
N LEU A 302 6.59 11.11 4.13
CA LEU A 302 6.03 12.06 5.10
C LEU A 302 4.55 11.70 5.33
N ALA A 303 4.29 10.98 6.41
CA ALA A 303 2.96 10.55 6.81
C ALA A 303 2.31 11.54 7.79
N LEU A 304 1.09 11.96 7.44
CA LEU A 304 0.27 12.94 8.16
C LEU A 304 -1.13 12.37 8.43
N GLY A 305 -1.76 12.85 9.50
CA GLY A 305 -3.06 12.37 9.96
C GLY A 305 -2.99 11.23 10.97
N ASN A 306 -4.04 11.10 11.76
CA ASN A 306 -4.22 10.02 12.75
C ASN A 306 -4.30 8.66 12.05
N GLY A 307 -3.46 7.72 12.43
CA GLY A 307 -3.37 6.39 11.81
C GLY A 307 -2.31 6.28 10.72
N ALA A 308 -1.62 7.38 10.38
CA ALA A 308 -0.63 7.38 9.32
C ALA A 308 0.71 6.78 9.80
N GLY A 309 1.28 5.87 9.02
CA GLY A 309 2.64 5.36 9.21
C GLY A 309 3.58 5.97 8.17
N GLY A 310 4.76 6.42 8.60
CA GLY A 310 5.72 7.12 7.75
C GLY A 310 7.15 6.71 7.99
N ARG A 311 8.03 7.25 7.15
CA ARG A 311 9.47 7.00 7.18
C ARG A 311 10.20 8.27 6.74
N LEU A 312 11.11 8.79 7.55
CA LEU A 312 12.01 9.89 7.16
C LEU A 312 13.43 9.48 7.51
N GLY A 313 14.30 9.36 6.51
CA GLY A 313 15.64 8.81 6.70
C GLY A 313 15.52 7.40 7.29
N ASN A 314 16.19 7.17 8.42
CA ASN A 314 16.13 5.90 9.14
C ASN A 314 15.14 5.93 10.31
N TYR A 315 14.23 6.90 10.36
CA TYR A 315 13.17 6.94 11.36
C TYR A 315 11.85 6.44 10.78
N LEU A 316 11.36 5.32 11.30
CA LEU A 316 10.01 4.83 11.02
C LEU A 316 9.09 5.27 12.15
N TYR A 317 7.93 5.82 11.82
CA TYR A 317 7.02 6.37 12.83
C TYR A 317 5.56 6.13 12.49
N TYR A 318 4.72 6.26 13.52
CA TYR A 318 3.28 6.12 13.43
C TYR A 318 2.58 7.25 14.16
N ASN A 319 1.55 7.81 13.55
CA ASN A 319 0.75 8.87 14.11
C ASN A 319 -0.42 8.28 14.90
N GLY A 320 -0.23 8.09 16.21
CA GLY A 320 -1.27 7.54 17.08
C GLY A 320 -2.51 8.45 17.23
N PRO A 321 -3.66 7.91 17.66
CA PRO A 321 -4.91 8.67 17.81
C PRO A 321 -4.85 9.81 18.84
N MET A 322 -3.86 9.81 19.74
CA MET A 322 -3.64 10.90 20.70
C MET A 322 -2.89 12.10 20.10
N MET A 323 -2.35 12.02 18.89
CA MET A 323 -1.62 13.15 18.29
C MET A 323 -2.47 14.41 18.15
N SER A 324 -3.78 14.29 17.92
CA SER A 324 -4.69 15.43 17.87
C SER A 324 -4.97 16.07 19.24
N LYS A 325 -4.69 15.36 20.35
CA LYS A 325 -5.00 15.78 21.72
C LYS A 325 -3.82 16.39 22.47
N VAL A 326 -2.63 16.45 21.89
CA VAL A 326 -1.45 17.05 22.53
C VAL A 326 -1.37 18.52 22.13
N PRO A 327 -1.76 19.48 22.99
CA PRO A 327 -1.92 20.88 22.60
C PRO A 327 -0.57 21.57 22.28
N LYS A 328 0.53 20.99 22.75
CA LYS A 328 1.91 21.38 22.47
C LYS A 328 2.67 20.16 21.96
N MET A 329 2.63 19.88 20.66
CA MET A 329 3.57 18.94 20.08
C MET A 329 4.97 19.54 20.24
N LEU A 330 5.76 19.00 21.18
CA LEU A 330 7.18 19.31 21.36
C LEU A 330 8.02 18.97 20.11
N MET A 331 7.43 18.24 19.17
CA MET A 331 8.05 17.79 17.93
C MET A 331 7.06 17.83 16.77
N PRO A 332 7.52 18.12 15.54
CA PRO A 332 6.68 18.20 14.35
C PRO A 332 6.35 16.82 13.73
N ILE A 333 7.11 15.79 14.08
CA ILE A 333 6.92 14.38 13.69
C ILE A 333 6.63 13.57 14.96
N SER A 334 5.77 12.55 14.84
CA SER A 334 5.42 11.67 15.96
C SER A 334 6.67 11.03 16.59
N PRO A 335 6.80 11.04 17.94
CA PRO A 335 7.88 10.32 18.62
C PRO A 335 7.59 8.80 18.71
N MET A 336 6.39 8.35 18.37
CA MET A 336 6.04 6.93 18.34
C MET A 336 6.66 6.25 17.13
N GLY A 337 7.85 5.72 17.32
CA GLY A 337 8.62 5.16 16.22
C GLY A 337 9.91 4.50 16.68
N LYS A 338 10.74 4.15 15.71
CA LYS A 338 12.04 3.54 15.93
C LYS A 338 13.04 4.08 14.92
N VAL A 339 14.28 4.22 15.36
CA VAL A 339 15.41 4.50 14.46
C VAL A 339 16.01 3.16 14.05
N VAL A 340 16.35 3.00 12.79
CA VAL A 340 16.92 1.75 12.24
C VAL A 340 18.31 1.98 11.67
N THR A 341 19.08 0.91 11.50
CA THR A 341 20.42 0.98 10.88
C THR A 341 20.33 0.83 9.36
N GLU A 342 21.48 0.90 8.67
CA GLU A 342 21.53 0.67 7.22
C GLU A 342 21.21 -0.79 6.85
N SER A 343 21.55 -1.77 7.70
CA SER A 343 21.18 -3.17 7.52
C SER A 343 19.67 -3.36 7.36
N TYR A 344 18.87 -2.61 8.13
CA TYR A 344 17.41 -2.59 7.98
C TYR A 344 16.99 -2.12 6.58
N ASN A 345 17.68 -1.12 6.03
CA ASN A 345 17.37 -0.53 4.74
C ASN A 345 17.72 -1.47 3.60
N VAL A 346 18.86 -2.18 3.68
CA VAL A 346 19.25 -3.22 2.73
C VAL A 346 18.18 -4.30 2.64
N ILE A 347 17.73 -4.85 3.78
CA ILE A 347 16.65 -5.85 3.80
C ILE A 347 15.34 -5.25 3.28
N THR A 348 15.01 -4.01 3.65
CA THR A 348 13.80 -3.33 3.13
C THR A 348 13.82 -3.24 1.59
N LYS A 349 14.99 -3.00 0.98
CA LYS A 349 15.15 -2.99 -0.48
C LYS A 349 14.97 -4.38 -1.10
N ILE A 350 15.51 -5.44 -0.50
CA ILE A 350 15.26 -6.84 -0.93
C ILE A 350 13.77 -7.16 -0.89
N ILE A 351 13.11 -6.87 0.23
CA ILE A 351 11.66 -7.03 0.40
C ILE A 351 10.93 -6.29 -0.73
N GLY A 352 11.33 -5.04 -0.98
CA GLY A 352 10.75 -4.23 -2.05
C GLY A 352 10.92 -4.79 -3.45
N GLN A 353 12.09 -5.35 -3.78
CA GLN A 353 12.29 -6.04 -5.06
C GLN A 353 11.31 -7.22 -5.21
N ILE A 354 11.15 -8.03 -4.15
CA ILE A 354 10.25 -9.19 -4.17
C ILE A 354 8.80 -8.72 -4.30
N GLN A 355 8.44 -7.62 -3.64
CA GLN A 355 7.14 -6.99 -3.85
C GLN A 355 6.94 -6.60 -5.32
N PHE A 356 7.97 -6.15 -6.04
CA PHE A 356 7.95 -5.90 -7.49
C PHE A 356 8.11 -7.14 -8.37
N GLY A 357 8.08 -8.35 -7.80
CA GLY A 357 8.09 -9.60 -8.56
C GLY A 357 9.48 -10.07 -9.00
N PHE A 358 10.56 -9.60 -8.37
CA PHE A 358 11.91 -10.12 -8.64
C PHE A 358 12.81 -10.10 -7.41
N ILE A 359 13.95 -10.77 -7.45
CA ILE A 359 15.01 -10.65 -6.44
C ILE A 359 16.37 -10.52 -7.13
N SER A 360 17.22 -9.63 -6.62
CA SER A 360 18.59 -9.41 -7.10
C SER A 360 19.47 -8.88 -5.97
N PHE A 361 20.56 -9.60 -5.72
CA PHE A 361 21.49 -9.27 -4.65
C PHE A 361 22.64 -8.38 -5.12
N ASN A 362 23.05 -8.44 -6.39
CA ASN A 362 24.26 -7.77 -6.88
C ASN A 362 24.37 -6.29 -6.49
N GLN A 363 23.35 -5.49 -6.79
CA GLN A 363 23.36 -4.06 -6.44
C GLN A 363 23.51 -3.84 -4.92
N LEU A 364 22.93 -4.72 -4.12
CA LEU A 364 22.93 -4.59 -2.67
C LEU A 364 24.23 -5.12 -2.05
N ASP A 365 24.81 -6.16 -2.63
CA ASP A 365 26.15 -6.64 -2.30
C ASP A 365 27.18 -5.54 -2.56
N ASP A 366 27.10 -4.87 -3.71
CA ASP A 366 27.95 -3.72 -4.06
C ASP A 366 27.74 -2.52 -3.11
N GLU A 367 26.47 -2.16 -2.83
CA GLU A 367 26.14 -1.02 -1.95
C GLU A 367 26.54 -1.25 -0.49
N SER A 368 26.51 -2.50 -0.02
CA SER A 368 26.77 -2.85 1.39
C SER A 368 28.16 -3.44 1.63
N ASN A 369 28.90 -3.80 0.56
CA ASN A 369 30.14 -4.58 0.62
C ASN A 369 29.97 -5.90 1.39
N LEU A 370 28.83 -6.56 1.18
CA LEU A 370 28.48 -7.84 1.78
C LEU A 370 28.28 -8.90 0.70
N LYS A 371 28.41 -10.17 1.06
CA LYS A 371 28.21 -11.29 0.14
C LYS A 371 26.85 -11.94 0.35
N MET A 372 25.76 -11.17 0.27
CA MET A 372 24.41 -11.71 0.52
C MET A 372 24.00 -12.70 -0.57
N HIS A 373 24.44 -12.51 -1.82
CA HIS A 373 24.16 -13.48 -2.89
C HIS A 373 24.75 -14.85 -2.59
N GLU A 374 26.02 -14.89 -2.15
CA GLU A 374 26.72 -16.13 -1.78
C GLU A 374 26.00 -16.82 -0.63
N HIS A 375 25.63 -16.05 0.41
CA HIS A 375 24.90 -16.58 1.56
C HIS A 375 23.49 -17.08 1.21
N ALA A 376 22.79 -16.41 0.28
CA ALA A 376 21.44 -16.78 -0.16
C ALA A 376 21.40 -17.79 -1.31
N SER A 377 22.54 -18.31 -1.76
CA SER A 377 22.67 -19.18 -2.93
C SER A 377 21.81 -20.44 -2.84
N SER A 378 21.91 -21.19 -1.74
CA SER A 378 21.10 -22.40 -1.50
C SER A 378 19.60 -22.11 -1.51
N PHE A 379 19.17 -20.98 -0.94
CA PHE A 379 17.77 -20.56 -0.96
C PHE A 379 17.29 -20.27 -2.39
N ILE A 380 18.11 -19.59 -3.19
CA ILE A 380 17.80 -19.30 -4.59
C ILE A 380 17.74 -20.58 -5.43
N GLU A 381 18.65 -21.53 -5.20
CA GLU A 381 18.61 -22.85 -5.84
C GLU A 381 17.33 -23.60 -5.51
N GLU A 382 16.87 -23.54 -4.25
CA GLU A 382 15.59 -24.13 -3.84
C GLU A 382 14.40 -23.46 -4.57
N LEU A 383 14.39 -22.12 -4.68
CA LEU A 383 13.34 -21.40 -5.42
C LEU A 383 13.33 -21.79 -6.91
N LEU A 384 14.51 -21.94 -7.54
CA LEU A 384 14.65 -22.38 -8.93
C LEU A 384 14.15 -23.83 -9.11
N HIS A 385 14.57 -24.73 -8.21
CA HIS A 385 14.15 -26.13 -8.23
C HIS A 385 12.63 -26.27 -8.12
N ASN A 386 12.00 -25.49 -7.23
CA ASN A 386 10.54 -25.44 -7.06
C ASN A 386 9.82 -24.60 -8.14
N ARG A 387 10.53 -24.04 -9.13
CA ARG A 387 10.00 -23.17 -10.20
C ARG A 387 9.25 -21.94 -9.68
N LEU A 388 9.62 -21.44 -8.51
CA LEU A 388 9.08 -20.21 -7.93
C LEU A 388 9.74 -18.98 -8.55
N VAL A 389 10.96 -19.12 -9.05
CA VAL A 389 11.67 -18.06 -9.79
C VAL A 389 12.24 -18.60 -11.10
N ALA A 390 12.50 -17.70 -12.03
CA ALA A 390 13.25 -17.95 -13.25
C ALA A 390 14.40 -16.95 -13.36
N LYS A 391 15.57 -17.41 -13.78
CA LYS A 391 16.75 -16.55 -13.97
C LYS A 391 16.56 -15.66 -15.21
N GLU A 392 16.80 -14.37 -15.06
CA GLU A 392 16.75 -13.35 -16.12
C GLU A 392 17.93 -12.41 -15.96
N GLY A 393 19.05 -12.72 -16.63
CA GLY A 393 20.33 -12.05 -16.43
C GLY A 393 20.81 -12.18 -14.98
N GLU A 394 21.02 -11.03 -14.33
CA GLU A 394 21.46 -10.88 -12.94
C GLU A 394 20.31 -10.85 -11.90
N LYS A 395 19.09 -11.13 -12.35
CA LYS A 395 17.89 -11.13 -11.50
C LYS A 395 17.20 -12.48 -11.55
N TYR A 396 16.40 -12.77 -10.54
CA TYR A 396 15.48 -13.89 -10.51
C TYR A 396 14.06 -13.33 -10.49
N ARG A 397 13.33 -13.48 -11.60
CA ARG A 397 11.93 -13.03 -11.69
C ARG A 397 11.02 -14.08 -11.07
N LEU A 398 10.04 -13.67 -10.29
CA LEU A 398 9.02 -14.57 -9.77
C LEU A 398 8.19 -15.14 -10.93
N THR A 399 7.98 -16.46 -10.93
CA THR A 399 6.97 -17.09 -11.80
C THR A 399 5.57 -16.79 -11.26
N LYS A 400 4.51 -17.22 -11.96
CA LYS A 400 3.14 -17.14 -11.41
C LYS A 400 3.03 -17.76 -10.01
N GLU A 401 3.65 -18.92 -9.82
CA GLU A 401 3.73 -19.58 -8.52
C GLU A 401 4.57 -18.78 -7.52
N GLY A 402 5.69 -18.21 -7.97
CA GLY A 402 6.47 -17.28 -7.17
C GLY A 402 5.67 -16.07 -6.67
N VAL A 403 4.84 -15.48 -7.53
CA VAL A 403 3.98 -14.35 -7.15
C VAL A 403 2.92 -14.78 -6.13
N PHE A 404 2.32 -15.97 -6.31
CA PHE A 404 1.37 -16.52 -5.34
C PHE A 404 1.99 -16.64 -3.94
N TRP A 405 3.22 -17.15 -3.87
CA TRP A 405 4.01 -17.34 -2.65
C TRP A 405 4.92 -16.16 -2.29
N GLY A 406 4.82 -15.01 -2.97
CA GLY A 406 5.84 -13.96 -2.89
C GLY A 406 6.07 -13.40 -1.48
N ASN A 407 5.02 -13.32 -0.66
CA ASN A 407 5.16 -12.92 0.74
C ASN A 407 5.80 -14.00 1.62
N ASN A 408 5.64 -15.30 1.30
CA ASN A 408 6.37 -16.38 1.98
C ASN A 408 7.86 -16.31 1.64
N ILE A 409 8.18 -16.18 0.35
CA ILE A 409 9.55 -15.98 -0.15
C ILE A 409 10.19 -14.77 0.53
N CYS A 410 9.44 -13.67 0.63
CA CYS A 410 9.84 -12.45 1.33
C CYS A 410 10.16 -12.71 2.81
N SER A 411 9.33 -13.49 3.50
CA SER A 411 9.54 -13.82 4.91
C SER A 411 10.81 -14.66 5.12
N ASP A 412 11.01 -15.69 4.31
CA ASP A 412 12.14 -16.61 4.44
C ASP A 412 13.47 -15.93 4.15
N VAL A 413 13.55 -15.17 3.04
CA VAL A 413 14.79 -14.44 2.73
C VAL A 413 15.08 -13.34 3.75
N THR A 414 14.04 -12.72 4.31
CA THR A 414 14.21 -11.73 5.38
C THR A 414 14.83 -12.40 6.61
N LYS A 415 14.33 -13.57 7.01
CA LYS A 415 14.89 -14.33 8.13
C LYS A 415 16.37 -14.66 7.89
N LEU A 416 16.67 -15.23 6.73
CA LEU A 416 18.01 -15.61 6.32
C LEU A 416 18.99 -14.43 6.37
N LEU A 417 18.60 -13.28 5.80
CA LEU A 417 19.45 -12.10 5.76
C LEU A 417 19.61 -11.42 7.13
N VAL A 418 18.58 -11.47 8.00
CA VAL A 418 18.71 -10.99 9.37
C VAL A 418 19.77 -11.80 10.12
N GLU A 419 19.73 -13.13 10.02
CA GLU A 419 20.70 -14.02 10.65
C GLU A 419 22.13 -13.75 10.14
N PHE A 420 22.30 -13.66 8.81
CA PHE A 420 23.58 -13.31 8.18
C PHE A 420 24.15 -11.97 8.66
N LEU A 421 23.33 -10.91 8.64
CA LEU A 421 23.77 -9.56 9.01
C LEU A 421 24.08 -9.44 10.50
N ASP A 422 23.38 -10.19 11.35
CA ASP A 422 23.70 -10.28 12.78
C ASP A 422 25.03 -11.01 13.04
N GLU A 423 25.38 -12.00 12.22
CA GLU A 423 26.68 -12.68 12.28
C GLU A 423 27.81 -11.77 11.81
N GLU A 424 27.64 -11.09 10.68
CA GLU A 424 28.63 -10.15 10.14
C GLU A 424 28.87 -8.97 11.08
N ALA A 425 27.84 -8.47 11.77
CA ALA A 425 28.00 -7.39 12.76
C ALA A 425 28.75 -7.81 14.04
N ARG A 426 28.92 -9.12 14.28
CA ARG A 426 29.70 -9.66 15.42
C ARG A 426 31.15 -9.99 15.08
N ARG A 427 31.47 -10.08 13.78
CA ARG A 427 32.84 -10.24 13.28
C ARG A 427 33.55 -8.89 13.27
#